data_AF-A0A934CLC1-F1
#
_entry.id   AF-A0A934CLC1-F1
#
_cell.length_a   1.000
_cell.length_b   1.000
_cell.length_c   1.000
_cell.angle_alpha   90.00
_cell.angle_beta   90.00
_cell.angle_gamma   90.00
#
_symmetry.space_group_name_H-M   'P 1'
#
loop_
_entity.id
_entity.type
_entity.pdbx_description
1 polymer ?
#
loop_
_entity_poly.entity_id
_entity_poly.type
_entity_poly.pdbx_seq_one_letter_code
_entity_poly.pdbx_strand_id
1 'polypeptide(L)'
;MKKLLIVCSMLFSVVLFSQENKDFIDGYDFTCFGTEPFWDVKISEGRDISFDIMGNQVKFTTGIPEYQETGKDEFSYSASSDKYSIKVAIKKSECGDGMSDNIYPYTVTADVKEIATGKITQYNGCGQFTFDYRLDDIWVLDKIKDKQFSKTDYQTRPYMELKVRDSRIYGNAGCNTFLGKIEIKGRKIVFSKNLNMTKMACDRMGLEIEFINAIAGKTLEYKVDNGRFHLYEKSSKILQFYHTD
;
A
#
# COMPACT_ATOMS: atom_id res chain seq x y z
N MET A 1 10.91 32.72 15.96
CA MET A 1 10.54 32.36 14.57
C MET A 1 10.73 30.88 14.24
N LYS A 2 11.73 30.14 14.77
CA LYS A 2 11.88 28.68 14.52
C LYS A 2 10.81 27.76 15.15
N LYS A 3 10.12 28.17 16.23
CA LYS A 3 9.06 27.36 16.87
C LYS A 3 7.71 27.38 16.14
N LEU A 4 7.43 28.37 15.29
CA LEU A 4 6.14 28.49 14.59
C LEU A 4 6.10 27.67 13.28
N LEU A 5 7.25 27.46 12.63
CA LEU A 5 7.36 26.60 11.43
C LEU A 5 7.13 25.10 11.74
N ILE A 6 7.57 24.63 12.92
CA ILE A 6 7.45 23.21 13.31
C ILE A 6 5.99 22.82 13.53
N VAL A 7 5.17 23.72 14.08
CA VAL A 7 3.75 23.46 14.34
C VAL A 7 2.93 23.41 13.04
N CYS A 8 3.28 24.24 12.05
CA CYS A 8 2.61 24.25 10.74
C CYS A 8 2.93 22.97 9.93
N SER A 9 4.19 22.51 9.95
CA SER A 9 4.62 21.27 9.28
C SER A 9 4.01 20.01 9.92
N MET A 10 3.90 19.96 11.25
CA MET A 10 3.22 18.84 11.94
C MET A 10 1.71 18.83 11.68
N LEU A 11 1.04 19.98 11.68
CA LEU A 11 -0.41 20.06 11.38
C LEU A 11 -0.72 19.64 9.94
N PHE A 12 0.08 20.06 8.96
CA PHE A 12 -0.10 19.66 7.57
C PHE A 12 0.13 18.16 7.36
N SER A 13 1.16 17.61 8.00
CA SER A 13 1.42 16.17 8.00
C SER A 13 0.23 15.40 8.59
N VAL A 14 -0.27 15.79 9.77
CA VAL A 14 -1.42 15.14 10.43
C VAL A 14 -2.69 15.17 9.58
N VAL A 15 -2.95 16.26 8.86
CA VAL A 15 -4.09 16.36 7.94
C VAL A 15 -3.93 15.40 6.74
N LEU A 16 -2.74 15.32 6.14
CA LEU A 16 -2.45 14.36 5.06
C LEU A 16 -2.61 12.91 5.54
N PHE A 17 -2.09 12.58 6.72
CA PHE A 17 -2.28 11.27 7.37
C PHE A 17 -3.76 10.93 7.58
N SER A 18 -4.56 11.90 8.03
CA SER A 18 -5.99 11.68 8.26
C SER A 18 -6.74 11.42 6.96
N GLN A 19 -6.31 12.04 5.85
CA GLN A 19 -6.94 11.91 4.55
C GLN A 19 -6.58 10.59 3.87
N GLU A 20 -5.31 10.17 3.90
CA GLU A 20 -4.86 8.88 3.36
C GLU A 20 -5.57 7.69 4.05
N ASN A 21 -5.64 7.74 5.38
CA ASN A 21 -6.34 6.71 6.14
C ASN A 21 -7.86 6.73 5.88
N LYS A 22 -8.45 7.91 5.73
CA LYS A 22 -9.86 8.04 5.36
C LYS A 22 -10.13 7.42 3.99
N ASP A 23 -9.29 7.69 2.99
CA ASP A 23 -9.46 7.13 1.64
C ASP A 23 -9.33 5.60 1.66
N PHE A 24 -8.40 5.04 2.45
CA PHE A 24 -8.32 3.60 2.68
C PHE A 24 -9.59 3.02 3.33
N ILE A 25 -10.12 3.69 4.36
CA ILE A 25 -11.36 3.28 5.05
C ILE A 25 -12.56 3.33 4.10
N ASP A 26 -12.61 4.35 3.24
CA ASP A 26 -13.65 4.54 2.22
C ASP A 26 -13.53 3.54 1.05
N GLY A 27 -12.50 2.68 1.05
CA GLY A 27 -12.33 1.58 0.09
C GLY A 27 -11.51 1.93 -1.16
N TYR A 28 -10.85 3.08 -1.17
CA TYR A 28 -9.91 3.45 -2.23
C TYR A 28 -8.54 2.82 -1.95
N ASP A 29 -7.97 2.12 -2.94
CA ASP A 29 -6.64 1.51 -2.85
C ASP A 29 -5.54 2.36 -3.48
N PHE A 30 -5.90 3.32 -4.34
CA PHE A 30 -4.97 4.24 -4.98
C PHE A 30 -5.58 5.64 -5.12
N THR A 31 -4.77 6.66 -4.84
CA THR A 31 -5.13 8.07 -5.04
C THR A 31 -4.07 8.79 -5.84
N CYS A 32 -4.50 9.73 -6.67
CA CYS A 32 -3.60 10.62 -7.39
C CYS A 32 -4.23 11.98 -7.60
N PHE A 33 -3.38 12.98 -7.82
CA PHE A 33 -3.79 14.37 -7.89
C PHE A 33 -2.82 15.18 -8.74
N GLY A 34 -3.28 16.32 -9.23
CA GLY A 34 -2.43 17.35 -9.81
C GLY A 34 -2.89 18.74 -9.41
N THR A 35 -2.01 19.71 -9.66
CA THR A 35 -2.08 21.05 -9.06
C THR A 35 -2.45 22.12 -10.09
N GLU A 36 -2.25 21.84 -11.38
CA GLU A 36 -2.54 22.78 -12.47
C GLU A 36 -3.26 22.08 -13.64
N PRO A 37 -4.60 22.22 -13.77
CA PRO A 37 -5.53 22.69 -12.72
C PRO A 37 -5.57 21.72 -11.52
N PHE A 38 -6.28 22.08 -10.43
CA PHE A 38 -6.51 21.13 -9.33
C PHE A 38 -7.47 20.01 -9.76
N TRP A 39 -6.99 18.77 -9.69
CA TRP A 39 -7.78 17.57 -9.95
C TRP A 39 -7.32 16.42 -9.06
N ASP A 40 -8.22 15.47 -8.81
CA ASP A 40 -7.89 14.21 -8.16
C ASP A 40 -8.59 13.02 -8.80
N VAL A 41 -7.97 11.86 -8.70
CA VAL A 41 -8.55 10.57 -9.03
C VAL A 41 -8.40 9.63 -7.85
N LYS A 42 -9.49 8.93 -7.53
CA LYS A 42 -9.50 7.85 -6.55
C LYS A 42 -9.95 6.57 -7.22
N ILE A 43 -9.21 5.49 -6.98
CA ILE A 43 -9.47 4.16 -7.54
C ILE A 43 -9.75 3.22 -6.38
N SER A 44 -10.87 2.49 -6.46
CA SER A 44 -11.26 1.52 -5.44
C SER A 44 -10.72 0.12 -5.73
N GLU A 45 -10.77 -0.74 -4.71
CA GLU A 45 -10.45 -2.17 -4.88
C GLU A 45 -11.38 -2.86 -5.89
N GLY A 46 -12.66 -2.49 -5.86
CA GLY A 46 -13.68 -2.90 -6.84
C GLY A 46 -13.47 -2.27 -8.22
N ARG A 47 -12.46 -1.40 -8.32
CA ARG A 47 -11.99 -0.74 -9.53
C ARG A 47 -12.92 0.35 -10.07
N ASP A 48 -13.85 0.83 -9.25
CA ASP A 48 -14.53 2.09 -9.52
C ASP A 48 -13.53 3.24 -9.51
N ILE A 49 -13.67 4.16 -10.46
CA ILE A 49 -12.84 5.36 -10.57
C ILE A 49 -13.71 6.58 -10.28
N SER A 50 -13.25 7.44 -9.37
CA SER A 50 -13.79 8.78 -9.17
C SER A 50 -12.77 9.79 -9.69
N PHE A 51 -13.18 10.70 -10.56
CA PHE A 51 -12.39 11.85 -11.00
C PHE A 51 -13.05 13.12 -10.50
N ASP A 52 -12.29 14.03 -9.91
CA ASP A 52 -12.75 15.36 -9.55
C ASP A 52 -11.86 16.40 -10.25
N ILE A 53 -12.50 17.37 -10.89
CA ILE A 53 -11.83 18.52 -11.49
C ILE A 53 -12.46 19.80 -10.93
N MET A 54 -11.67 20.56 -10.16
CA MET A 54 -12.11 21.82 -9.56
C MET A 54 -13.43 21.72 -8.76
N GLY A 55 -13.67 20.60 -8.08
CA GLY A 55 -14.89 20.33 -7.30
C GLY A 55 -16.04 19.71 -8.10
N ASN A 56 -15.83 19.41 -9.38
CA ASN A 56 -16.82 18.74 -10.22
C ASN A 56 -16.48 17.25 -10.32
N GLN A 57 -17.15 16.44 -9.49
CA GLN A 57 -16.94 15.01 -9.44
C GLN A 57 -17.67 14.27 -10.58
N VAL A 58 -16.95 13.38 -11.25
CA VAL A 58 -17.43 12.39 -12.21
C VAL A 58 -17.09 11.00 -11.68
N LYS A 59 -18.12 10.17 -11.50
CA LYS A 59 -17.94 8.76 -11.11
C LYS A 59 -18.04 7.87 -12.34
N PHE A 60 -17.06 6.98 -12.49
CA PHE A 60 -17.03 5.95 -13.51
C PHE A 60 -17.35 4.62 -12.86
N THR A 61 -18.61 4.20 -12.99
CA THR A 61 -19.18 2.99 -12.37
C THR A 61 -19.35 1.84 -13.37
N THR A 62 -18.97 2.04 -14.64
CA THR A 62 -19.30 1.08 -15.71
C THR A 62 -18.05 0.40 -16.27
N GLY A 63 -18.04 -0.93 -16.12
CA GLY A 63 -17.00 -1.83 -16.62
C GLY A 63 -15.91 -2.07 -15.59
N ILE A 64 -15.50 -3.34 -15.44
CA ILE A 64 -14.22 -3.68 -14.81
C ILE A 64 -13.18 -2.87 -15.60
N PRO A 65 -12.52 -1.85 -15.02
CA PRO A 65 -11.53 -1.14 -15.77
C PRO A 65 -10.46 -2.11 -16.20
N GLU A 66 -10.06 -1.95 -17.45
CA GLU A 66 -9.06 -2.82 -18.03
C GLU A 66 -7.73 -2.50 -17.37
N TYR A 67 -7.29 -3.39 -16.46
CA TYR A 67 -5.95 -3.34 -15.90
C TYR A 67 -4.98 -3.89 -16.93
N GLN A 68 -4.06 -3.04 -17.38
CA GLN A 68 -2.99 -3.45 -18.29
C GLN A 68 -1.64 -3.20 -17.62
N GLU A 69 -0.84 -4.25 -17.47
CA GLU A 69 0.60 -4.12 -17.21
C GLU A 69 1.27 -3.76 -18.54
N THR A 70 1.68 -2.50 -18.69
CA THR A 70 2.37 -2.02 -19.90
C THR A 70 3.89 -2.13 -19.78
N GLY A 71 4.38 -2.51 -18.60
CA GLY A 71 5.77 -2.76 -18.29
C GLY A 71 5.94 -3.25 -16.85
N LYS A 72 7.18 -3.47 -16.41
CA LYS A 72 7.50 -4.02 -15.07
C LYS A 72 6.98 -3.15 -13.91
N ASP A 73 6.83 -1.86 -14.14
CA ASP A 73 6.45 -0.84 -13.13
C ASP A 73 5.49 0.21 -13.70
N GLU A 74 4.77 -0.15 -14.77
CA GLU A 74 3.81 0.70 -15.45
C GLU A 74 2.48 -0.05 -15.58
N PHE A 75 1.41 0.59 -15.14
CA PHE A 75 0.07 0.04 -15.21
C PHE A 75 -0.95 1.12 -15.55
N SER A 76 -2.06 0.73 -16.15
CA SER A 76 -3.15 1.68 -16.40
C SER A 76 -4.52 1.11 -16.05
N TYR A 77 -5.44 2.02 -15.75
CA TYR A 77 -6.85 1.75 -15.55
C TYR A 77 -7.65 2.56 -16.58
N SER A 78 -8.66 1.96 -17.18
CA SER A 78 -9.56 2.69 -18.10
C SER A 78 -11.00 2.44 -17.72
N ALA A 79 -11.82 3.48 -17.62
CA ALA A 79 -13.24 3.36 -17.30
C ALA A 79 -14.09 4.33 -18.14
N SER A 80 -15.38 4.04 -18.26
CA SER A 80 -16.32 4.88 -19.00
C SER A 80 -17.57 5.20 -18.19
N SER A 81 -18.23 6.28 -18.57
CA SER A 81 -19.54 6.75 -18.10
C SER A 81 -20.36 7.19 -19.32
N ASP A 82 -21.58 7.68 -19.12
CA ASP A 82 -22.43 8.14 -20.23
C ASP A 82 -21.83 9.33 -21.01
N LYS A 83 -21.01 10.15 -20.36
CA LYS A 83 -20.48 11.41 -20.93
C LYS A 83 -18.99 11.39 -21.17
N TYR A 84 -18.25 10.63 -20.38
CA TYR A 84 -16.78 10.65 -20.38
C TYR A 84 -16.21 9.23 -20.36
N SER A 85 -15.02 9.06 -20.94
CA SER A 85 -14.13 7.94 -20.66
C SER A 85 -12.82 8.45 -20.08
N ILE A 86 -12.22 7.73 -19.16
CA ILE A 86 -10.95 8.07 -18.53
C ILE A 86 -9.94 6.94 -18.73
N LYS A 87 -8.68 7.28 -19.00
CA LYS A 87 -7.53 6.38 -18.91
C LYS A 87 -6.53 6.97 -17.93
N VAL A 88 -6.22 6.24 -16.86
CA VAL A 88 -5.26 6.61 -15.83
C VAL A 88 -4.02 5.74 -16.01
N ALA A 89 -2.95 6.30 -16.57
CA ALA A 89 -1.65 5.65 -16.69
C ALA A 89 -0.78 6.00 -15.48
N ILE A 90 -0.22 4.98 -14.84
CA ILE A 90 0.53 5.09 -13.59
C ILE A 90 1.90 4.45 -13.79
N LYS A 91 2.95 5.17 -13.42
CA LYS A 91 4.33 4.74 -13.56
C LYS A 91 5.06 4.93 -12.24
N LYS A 92 5.77 3.90 -11.78
CA LYS A 92 6.64 3.99 -10.60
C LYS A 92 7.82 4.90 -10.92
N SER A 93 7.79 6.10 -10.36
CA SER A 93 8.81 7.13 -10.50
C SER A 93 8.54 8.18 -9.44
N GLU A 94 9.61 8.67 -8.81
CA GLU A 94 9.52 9.78 -7.87
C GLU A 94 8.84 10.98 -8.55
N CYS A 95 7.82 11.52 -7.88
CA CYS A 95 7.01 12.62 -8.37
C CYS A 95 6.93 13.69 -7.28
N GLY A 96 7.40 14.90 -7.58
CA GLY A 96 7.18 16.07 -6.73
C GLY A 96 5.93 16.81 -7.18
N ASP A 97 5.11 17.25 -6.24
CA ASP A 97 3.87 18.00 -6.54
C ASP A 97 4.12 19.46 -6.99
N GLY A 98 5.39 19.90 -7.01
CA GLY A 98 5.81 21.24 -7.40
C GLY A 98 5.43 22.34 -6.41
N MET A 99 4.77 22.00 -5.31
CA MET A 99 4.27 22.94 -4.29
C MET A 99 4.87 22.69 -2.90
N SER A 100 5.32 21.47 -2.63
CA SER A 100 5.89 21.04 -1.35
C SER A 100 7.15 20.19 -1.56
N ASP A 101 7.85 19.87 -0.46
CA ASP A 101 8.99 18.96 -0.45
C ASP A 101 8.56 17.47 -0.43
N ASN A 102 7.27 17.18 -0.63
CA ASN A 102 6.75 15.82 -0.62
C ASN A 102 7.09 15.11 -1.94
N ILE A 103 7.58 13.88 -1.82
CA ILE A 103 7.87 12.99 -2.94
C ILE A 103 6.91 11.81 -2.90
N TYR A 104 6.20 11.62 -4.01
CA TYR A 104 5.27 10.52 -4.20
C TYR A 104 5.92 9.42 -5.06
N PRO A 105 5.57 8.13 -4.83
CA PRO A 105 6.22 7.01 -5.49
C PRO A 105 5.78 6.79 -6.95
N TYR A 106 4.70 7.44 -7.40
CA TYR A 106 4.20 7.28 -8.75
C TYR A 106 3.94 8.62 -9.44
N THR A 107 4.29 8.68 -10.73
CA THR A 107 3.82 9.68 -11.69
C THR A 107 2.55 9.17 -12.37
N VAL A 108 1.57 10.04 -12.59
CA VAL A 108 0.27 9.69 -13.15
C VAL A 108 -0.10 10.61 -14.30
N THR A 109 -0.66 10.02 -15.35
CA THR A 109 -1.34 10.73 -16.43
C THR A 109 -2.79 10.26 -16.51
N ALA A 110 -3.74 11.18 -16.43
CA ALA A 110 -5.16 10.91 -16.63
C ALA A 110 -5.64 11.57 -17.93
N ASP A 111 -6.01 10.75 -18.91
CA ASP A 111 -6.62 11.17 -20.16
C ASP A 111 -8.14 11.08 -20.04
N VAL A 112 -8.82 12.22 -19.95
CA VAL A 112 -10.28 12.31 -19.89
C VAL A 112 -10.82 12.69 -21.26
N LYS A 113 -11.62 11.81 -21.85
CA LYS A 113 -12.26 12.00 -23.15
C LYS A 113 -13.73 12.29 -22.96
N GLU A 114 -14.21 13.39 -23.52
CA GLU A 114 -15.64 13.66 -23.67
C GLU A 114 -16.18 12.86 -24.87
N ILE A 115 -17.18 12.00 -24.63
CA ILE A 115 -17.68 11.05 -25.64
C ILE A 115 -18.36 11.79 -26.80
N ALA A 116 -19.15 12.82 -26.49
CA ALA A 116 -19.93 13.56 -27.50
C ALA A 116 -19.06 14.31 -28.51
N THR A 117 -17.96 14.91 -28.06
CA THR A 117 -17.08 15.75 -28.89
C THR A 117 -15.84 14.99 -29.37
N GLY A 118 -15.49 13.90 -28.71
CA GLY A 118 -14.23 13.18 -28.90
C GLY A 118 -13.02 13.92 -28.33
N LYS A 119 -13.19 15.08 -27.70
CA LYS A 119 -12.10 15.88 -27.13
C LYS A 119 -11.45 15.12 -25.98
N ILE A 120 -10.13 15.05 -26.00
CA ILE A 120 -9.31 14.47 -24.92
C ILE A 120 -8.61 15.61 -24.18
N THR A 121 -8.65 15.58 -22.86
CA THR A 121 -7.87 16.46 -21.97
C THR A 121 -6.99 15.59 -21.09
N GLN A 122 -5.69 15.86 -21.15
CA GLN A 122 -4.68 15.14 -20.38
C GLN A 122 -4.34 15.93 -19.12
N TYR A 123 -4.24 15.21 -18.01
CA TYR A 123 -3.87 15.73 -16.71
C TYR A 123 -2.63 14.98 -16.19
N ASN A 124 -1.63 15.70 -15.71
CA ASN A 124 -0.40 15.12 -15.16
C ASN A 124 -0.32 15.39 -13.65
N GLY A 125 0.16 14.41 -12.90
CA GLY A 125 0.11 14.46 -11.45
C GLY A 125 0.93 13.37 -10.77
N CYS A 126 0.80 13.32 -9.44
CA CYS A 126 1.45 12.34 -8.59
C CYS A 126 0.42 11.39 -7.98
N GLY A 127 0.86 10.18 -7.60
CA GLY A 127 -0.03 9.18 -7.00
C GLY A 127 0.65 8.27 -6.01
N GLN A 128 -0.17 7.61 -5.19
CA GLN A 128 0.26 6.65 -4.18
C GLN A 128 -0.84 5.63 -3.88
N PHE A 129 -0.41 4.44 -3.45
CA PHE A 129 -1.32 3.47 -2.86
C PHE A 129 -1.67 3.89 -1.44
N THR A 130 -2.93 3.75 -1.07
CA THR A 130 -3.39 3.93 0.31
C THR A 130 -3.12 2.65 1.11
N PHE A 131 -3.11 2.76 2.42
CA PHE A 131 -2.91 1.63 3.32
C PHE A 131 -3.49 1.92 4.71
N ASP A 132 -3.70 0.84 5.48
CA ASP A 132 -4.06 0.96 6.89
C ASP A 132 -2.85 1.43 7.69
N TYR A 133 -2.89 2.65 8.26
CA TYR A 133 -1.75 3.19 9.02
C TYR A 133 -1.36 2.32 10.22
N ARG A 134 -2.31 1.54 10.77
CA ARG A 134 -2.07 0.62 11.89
C ARG A 134 -1.12 -0.50 11.50
N LEU A 135 -0.88 -0.70 10.20
CA LEU A 135 0.08 -1.70 9.71
C LEU A 135 1.53 -1.35 10.09
N ASP A 136 1.88 -0.07 10.19
CA ASP A 136 3.24 0.42 10.50
C ASP A 136 3.54 0.26 12.00
N ASP A 137 3.78 -0.99 12.40
CA ASP A 137 3.91 -1.41 13.79
C ASP A 137 4.74 -2.69 13.94
N ILE A 138 4.95 -3.11 15.20
CA ILE A 138 5.55 -4.37 15.60
C ILE A 138 4.44 -5.40 15.85
N TRP A 139 4.51 -6.50 15.11
CA TRP A 139 3.54 -7.58 15.11
C TRP A 139 4.18 -8.89 15.56
N VAL A 140 3.71 -9.43 16.67
CA VAL A 140 4.21 -10.69 17.22
C VAL A 140 3.47 -11.88 16.64
N LEU A 141 4.20 -12.89 16.17
CA LEU A 141 3.62 -14.09 15.57
C LEU A 141 2.84 -14.90 16.61
N ASP A 142 1.60 -15.21 16.27
CA ASP A 142 0.71 -16.08 17.04
C ASP A 142 0.62 -17.48 16.41
N LYS A 143 0.28 -17.53 15.12
CA LYS A 143 0.04 -18.78 14.39
C LYS A 143 0.52 -18.72 12.96
N ILE A 144 0.94 -19.88 12.45
CA ILE A 144 1.11 -20.14 11.01
C ILE A 144 0.04 -21.15 10.64
N LYS A 145 -0.85 -20.77 9.70
CA LYS A 145 -2.11 -21.49 9.44
C LYS A 145 -2.84 -21.74 10.78
N ASP A 146 -3.20 -22.98 11.10
CA ASP A 146 -3.85 -23.33 12.36
C ASP A 146 -2.88 -23.78 13.48
N LYS A 147 -1.58 -23.79 13.19
CA LYS A 147 -0.56 -24.26 14.13
C LYS A 147 -0.20 -23.16 15.13
N GLN A 148 -0.33 -23.48 16.41
CA GLN A 148 0.19 -22.70 17.53
C GLN A 148 1.59 -23.17 17.92
N PHE A 149 2.34 -22.26 18.53
CA PHE A 149 3.70 -22.51 18.98
C PHE A 149 3.84 -22.23 20.47
N SER A 150 4.79 -22.92 21.09
CA SER A 150 5.18 -22.77 22.48
C SER A 150 6.55 -22.11 22.59
N LYS A 151 6.94 -21.68 23.80
CA LYS A 151 8.27 -21.12 24.05
C LYS A 151 9.43 -22.06 23.70
N THR A 152 9.17 -23.37 23.57
CA THR A 152 10.18 -24.31 23.13
C THR A 152 10.38 -24.30 21.62
N ASP A 153 9.46 -23.78 20.81
CA ASP A 153 9.58 -23.86 19.34
C ASP A 153 10.50 -22.79 18.74
N TYR A 154 11.01 -21.86 19.55
CA TYR A 154 11.86 -20.74 19.14
C TYR A 154 12.86 -20.34 20.23
N GLN A 155 13.94 -19.66 19.87
CA GLN A 155 14.86 -19.02 20.84
C GLN A 155 14.35 -17.64 21.24
N THR A 156 14.01 -16.83 20.24
CA THR A 156 13.42 -15.51 20.40
C THR A 156 11.99 -15.57 19.90
N ARG A 157 11.06 -14.94 20.63
CA ARG A 157 9.65 -14.88 20.21
C ARG A 157 9.56 -14.26 18.81
N PRO A 158 9.02 -14.96 17.79
CA PRO A 158 9.02 -14.45 16.43
C PRO A 158 8.13 -13.22 16.29
N TYR A 159 8.60 -12.23 15.54
CA TYR A 159 7.89 -10.99 15.29
C TYR A 159 8.31 -10.38 13.95
N MET A 160 7.51 -9.42 13.50
CA MET A 160 7.73 -8.63 12.30
C MET A 160 7.44 -7.16 12.62
N GLU A 161 8.37 -6.27 12.28
CA GLU A 161 8.19 -4.83 12.29
C GLU A 161 8.06 -4.35 10.85
N LEU A 162 6.94 -3.71 10.53
CA LEU A 162 6.68 -3.13 9.22
C LEU A 162 6.94 -1.63 9.30
N LYS A 163 7.85 -1.13 8.46
CA LYS A 163 8.07 0.31 8.23
C LYS A 163 7.54 0.63 6.85
N VAL A 164 6.25 0.92 6.77
CA VAL A 164 5.52 1.03 5.50
C VAL A 164 6.09 2.19 4.68
N ARG A 165 6.35 3.33 5.34
CA ARG A 165 6.91 4.54 4.74
C ARG A 165 8.32 4.33 4.18
N ASP A 166 9.13 3.57 4.90
CA ASP A 166 10.50 3.26 4.48
C ASP A 166 10.55 2.12 3.45
N SER A 167 9.41 1.52 3.13
CA SER A 167 9.30 0.31 2.28
C SER A 167 10.16 -0.84 2.81
N ARG A 168 10.17 -1.02 4.13
CA ARG A 168 11.04 -1.98 4.82
C ARG A 168 10.31 -2.87 5.80
N ILE A 169 10.90 -4.04 6.00
CA ILE A 169 10.49 -5.02 7.00
C ILE A 169 11.70 -5.48 7.79
N TYR A 170 11.52 -5.60 9.09
CA TYR A 170 12.50 -6.13 10.03
C TYR A 170 11.81 -7.21 10.87
N GLY A 171 12.57 -8.09 11.51
CA GLY A 171 11.99 -9.03 12.45
C GLY A 171 12.94 -10.10 12.94
N ASN A 172 12.41 -10.97 13.79
CA ASN A 172 13.05 -12.21 14.19
C ASN A 172 12.12 -13.38 13.86
N ALA A 173 12.64 -14.39 13.17
CA ALA A 173 11.87 -15.54 12.71
C ALA A 173 11.89 -16.72 13.69
N GLY A 174 12.40 -16.53 14.91
CA GLY A 174 12.49 -17.55 15.96
C GLY A 174 13.93 -17.82 16.39
N CYS A 175 14.87 -17.86 15.45
CA CYS A 175 16.30 -18.01 15.69
C CYS A 175 17.05 -16.82 15.05
N ASN A 176 16.84 -16.58 13.76
CA ASN A 176 17.51 -15.53 13.02
C ASN A 176 16.67 -14.26 12.88
N THR A 177 17.37 -13.13 12.86
CA THR A 177 16.78 -11.87 12.43
C THR A 177 16.72 -11.80 10.91
N PHE A 178 15.68 -11.17 10.38
CA PHE A 178 15.51 -10.93 8.95
C PHE A 178 15.22 -9.45 8.65
N LEU A 179 15.65 -9.02 7.47
CA LEU A 179 15.44 -7.69 6.91
C LEU A 179 15.08 -7.82 5.43
N GLY A 180 14.13 -7.02 4.95
CA GLY A 180 13.75 -7.01 3.54
C GLY A 180 13.13 -5.71 3.10
N LYS A 181 12.67 -5.70 1.84
CA LYS A 181 11.83 -4.65 1.29
C LYS A 181 10.39 -5.12 1.20
N ILE A 182 9.47 -4.19 1.39
CA ILE A 182 8.04 -4.39 1.16
C ILE A 182 7.49 -3.27 0.29
N GLU A 183 6.41 -3.55 -0.42
CA GLU A 183 5.61 -2.53 -1.11
C GLU A 183 4.15 -2.76 -0.75
N ILE A 184 3.46 -1.71 -0.32
CA ILE A 184 2.03 -1.78 -0.02
C ILE A 184 1.24 -1.33 -1.24
N LYS A 185 0.28 -2.16 -1.65
CA LYS A 185 -0.66 -1.88 -2.74
C LYS A 185 -2.08 -2.10 -2.23
N GLY A 186 -2.70 -1.07 -1.66
CA GLY A 186 -4.01 -1.17 -1.02
C GLY A 186 -3.98 -2.12 0.17
N ARG A 187 -4.84 -3.16 0.12
CA ARG A 187 -4.87 -4.26 1.10
C ARG A 187 -3.85 -5.38 0.85
N LYS A 188 -2.86 -5.18 -0.01
CA LYS A 188 -1.81 -6.18 -0.30
C LYS A 188 -0.43 -5.70 0.11
N ILE A 189 0.37 -6.63 0.62
CA ILE A 189 1.80 -6.46 0.88
C ILE A 189 2.57 -7.32 -0.11
N VAL A 190 3.47 -6.71 -0.86
CA VAL A 190 4.42 -7.40 -1.73
C VAL A 190 5.74 -7.51 -0.99
N PHE A 191 6.15 -8.72 -0.63
CA PHE A 191 7.41 -8.99 0.05
C PHE A 191 8.52 -9.29 -0.97
N SER A 192 9.71 -8.75 -0.74
CA SER A 192 10.86 -9.08 -1.57
C SER A 192 11.22 -10.56 -1.49
N LYS A 193 11.61 -11.16 -2.63
CA LYS A 193 12.07 -12.56 -2.69
C LYS A 193 13.31 -12.81 -1.83
N ASN A 194 14.22 -11.84 -1.80
CA ASN A 194 15.46 -11.94 -1.04
C ASN A 194 15.29 -11.19 0.28
N LEU A 195 15.32 -11.92 1.39
CA LEU A 195 15.43 -11.36 2.74
C LEU A 195 16.86 -11.57 3.22
N ASN A 196 17.46 -10.52 3.75
CA ASN A 196 18.75 -10.59 4.42
C ASN A 196 18.54 -11.20 5.80
N MET A 197 19.27 -12.27 6.12
CA MET A 197 19.12 -12.99 7.38
C MET A 197 20.47 -13.23 8.04
N THR A 198 20.49 -13.24 9.37
CA THR A 198 21.61 -13.79 10.14
C THR A 198 21.68 -15.32 9.97
N LYS A 199 22.81 -15.91 10.36
CA LYS A 199 23.02 -17.36 10.30
C LYS A 199 23.51 -17.90 11.65
N MET A 200 22.67 -17.81 12.65
CA MET A 200 22.86 -18.47 13.94
C MET A 200 22.52 -19.97 13.82
N ALA A 201 23.32 -20.81 14.47
CA ALA A 201 23.02 -22.23 14.59
C ALA A 201 22.08 -22.45 15.79
N CYS A 202 20.85 -22.85 15.51
CA CYS A 202 19.84 -23.17 16.51
C CYS A 202 19.34 -24.61 16.30
N ASP A 203 19.08 -25.33 17.39
CA ASP A 203 18.59 -26.72 17.31
C ASP A 203 17.18 -26.83 16.70
N ARG A 204 16.43 -25.71 16.67
CA ARG A 204 15.03 -25.65 16.27
C ARG A 204 14.81 -24.59 15.18
N MET A 205 14.94 -25.03 13.93
CA MET A 205 14.81 -24.17 12.73
C MET A 205 13.46 -24.31 12.02
N GLY A 206 12.61 -25.26 12.43
CA GLY A 206 11.37 -25.58 11.73
C GLY A 206 10.42 -24.39 11.61
N LEU A 207 10.22 -23.66 12.72
CA LEU A 207 9.36 -22.46 12.74
C LEU A 207 9.93 -21.36 11.84
N GLU A 208 11.24 -21.07 11.93
CA GLU A 208 11.88 -20.06 11.10
C GLU A 208 11.69 -20.33 9.61
N ILE A 209 11.96 -21.56 9.18
CA ILE A 209 11.80 -21.96 7.77
C ILE A 209 10.35 -21.80 7.35
N GLU A 210 9.40 -22.24 8.18
CA GLU A 210 7.97 -22.14 7.90
C GLU A 210 7.52 -20.68 7.76
N PHE A 211 7.97 -19.81 8.66
CA PHE A 211 7.61 -18.38 8.66
C PHE A 211 8.23 -17.63 7.47
N ILE A 212 9.52 -17.80 7.21
CA ILE A 212 10.19 -17.11 6.09
C ILE A 212 9.62 -17.56 4.75
N ASN A 213 9.37 -18.85 4.56
CA ASN A 213 8.73 -19.36 3.34
C ASN A 213 7.28 -18.85 3.17
N ALA A 214 6.60 -18.52 4.28
CA ALA A 214 5.25 -17.98 4.23
C ALA A 214 5.21 -16.52 3.77
N ILE A 215 6.35 -15.79 3.74
CA ILE A 215 6.39 -14.37 3.33
C ILE A 215 7.30 -14.10 2.14
N ALA A 216 8.47 -14.75 2.04
CA ALA A 216 9.52 -14.36 1.09
C ALA A 216 9.04 -14.47 -0.36
N GLY A 217 9.08 -13.36 -1.08
CA GLY A 217 8.68 -13.28 -2.50
C GLY A 217 7.19 -13.43 -2.75
N LYS A 218 6.34 -13.30 -1.73
CA LYS A 218 4.90 -13.41 -1.86
C LYS A 218 4.22 -12.05 -1.93
N THR A 219 3.05 -12.04 -2.57
CA THR A 219 2.08 -10.95 -2.46
C THR A 219 0.92 -11.48 -1.64
N LEU A 220 0.71 -10.89 -0.46
CA LEU A 220 -0.28 -11.35 0.51
C LEU A 220 -1.30 -10.26 0.78
N GLU A 221 -2.56 -10.65 0.88
CA GLU A 221 -3.61 -9.77 1.39
C GLU A 221 -3.46 -9.64 2.90
N TYR A 222 -3.72 -8.44 3.44
CA TYR A 222 -3.67 -8.21 4.87
C TYR A 222 -4.98 -7.68 5.44
N LYS A 223 -5.16 -7.90 6.74
CA LYS A 223 -6.22 -7.29 7.53
C LYS A 223 -5.70 -6.92 8.90
N VAL A 224 -5.97 -5.68 9.32
CA VAL A 224 -5.73 -5.21 10.69
C VAL A 224 -7.08 -4.93 11.35
N ASP A 225 -7.39 -5.64 12.42
CA ASP A 225 -8.58 -5.42 13.24
C ASP A 225 -8.32 -5.80 14.69
N ASN A 226 -8.89 -5.05 15.65
CA ASN A 226 -8.87 -5.41 17.08
C ASN A 226 -7.49 -5.83 17.65
N GLY A 227 -6.41 -5.11 17.31
CA GLY A 227 -5.04 -5.44 17.76
C GLY A 227 -4.48 -6.71 17.12
N ARG A 228 -5.06 -7.19 16.03
CA ARG A 228 -4.65 -8.37 15.26
C ARG A 228 -4.26 -7.97 13.86
N PHE A 229 -3.22 -8.63 13.36
CA PHE A 229 -2.76 -8.55 11.98
C PHE A 229 -2.78 -9.93 11.37
N HIS A 230 -3.38 -10.06 10.20
CA HIS A 230 -3.54 -11.33 9.50
C HIS A 230 -3.05 -11.20 8.07
N LEU A 231 -2.31 -12.20 7.59
CA LEU A 231 -1.91 -12.33 6.19
C LEU A 231 -2.60 -13.51 5.53
N TYR A 232 -3.04 -13.30 4.30
CA TYR A 232 -3.81 -14.25 3.52
C TYR A 232 -3.14 -14.53 2.17
N GLU A 233 -3.19 -15.80 1.77
CA GLU A 233 -2.82 -16.27 0.44
C GLU A 233 -4.03 -16.97 -0.17
N LYS A 234 -4.57 -16.44 -1.28
CA LYS A 234 -5.78 -16.98 -1.95
C LYS A 234 -6.93 -17.21 -0.96
N SER A 235 -7.26 -16.19 -0.17
CA SER A 235 -8.27 -16.20 0.90
C SER A 235 -7.97 -17.10 2.12
N SER A 236 -6.92 -17.91 2.08
CA SER A 236 -6.49 -18.73 3.22
C SER A 236 -5.66 -17.90 4.19
N LYS A 237 -6.03 -17.87 5.47
CA LYS A 237 -5.25 -17.19 6.50
C LYS A 237 -3.98 -17.99 6.81
N ILE A 238 -2.83 -17.46 6.40
CA ILE A 238 -1.55 -18.18 6.52
C ILE A 238 -0.70 -17.72 7.70
N LEU A 239 -0.82 -16.47 8.13
CA LEU A 239 -0.09 -15.93 9.28
C LEU A 239 -1.00 -15.07 10.12
N GLN A 240 -0.86 -15.19 11.44
CA GLN A 240 -1.63 -14.45 12.43
C GLN A 240 -0.69 -13.84 13.45
N PHE A 241 -0.93 -12.58 13.75
CA PHE A 241 -0.13 -11.79 14.67
C PHE A 241 -1.03 -10.99 15.62
N TYR A 242 -0.44 -10.53 16.72
CA TYR A 242 -1.04 -9.56 17.63
C TYR A 242 -0.07 -8.42 17.90
N HIS A 243 -0.65 -7.26 18.19
CA HIS A 243 0.07 -6.10 18.68
C HIS A 243 0.51 -6.33 20.13
N THR A 244 1.69 -5.83 20.50
CA THR A 244 2.12 -5.76 21.91
C THR A 244 1.98 -4.34 22.38
N ASP A 245 1.06 -4.10 23.31
CA ASP A 245 0.88 -2.80 23.98
C ASP A 245 2.16 -2.25 24.62
#